data_AF-A0A497LAK0-F1
#
_entry.id   AF-A0A497LAK0-F1
#
_cell.length_a   1.000
_cell.length_b   1.000
_cell.length_c   1.000
_cell.angle_alpha   90.00
_cell.angle_beta   90.00
_cell.angle_gamma   90.00
#
_symmetry.space_group_name_H-M   'P 1'
#
loop_
_entity.id
_entity.type
_entity.pdbx_description
1 polymer ?
#
loop_
_entity_poly.entity_id
_entity_poly.type
_entity_poly.pdbx_seq_one_letter_code
_entity_poly.pdbx_strand_id
1 'polypeptide(L)' 'MKSVVIRVPDWVEEEKLRSDVERLLEEKYGLVSAEALRRKFGISALRTHIEVDEHEVLALREAEKRRLAET' A
#
# COMPACT_ATOMS: atom_id res chain seq x y z
N MET A 1 -17.48 3.08 -5.85
CA MET A 1 -16.27 2.51 -6.50
C MET A 1 -16.37 2.80 -7.99
N LYS A 2 -15.37 3.43 -8.62
CA LYS A 2 -15.37 3.69 -10.07
C LYS A 2 -14.53 2.62 -10.75
N SER A 3 -15.08 1.93 -11.73
CA SER A 3 -14.39 0.90 -12.51
C SER A 3 -14.34 1.29 -13.98
N VAL A 4 -13.18 1.09 -14.62
CA VAL A 4 -13.00 1.27 -16.06
C VAL A 4 -12.83 -0.11 -16.67
N VAL A 5 -13.63 -0.43 -17.68
CA VAL A 5 -13.55 -1.69 -18.43
C VAL A 5 -12.97 -1.38 -19.80
N ILE A 6 -11.86 -2.04 -20.15
CA ILE A 6 -11.19 -1.89 -21.43
C ILE A 6 -11.34 -3.20 -22.18
N ARG A 7 -11.81 -3.16 -23.43
CA ARG A 7 -11.79 -4.35 -24.30
C ARG A 7 -10.41 -4.48 -24.93
N VAL A 8 -9.80 -5.62 -24.72
CA VAL A 8 -8.47 -5.96 -25.25
C VAL A 8 -8.69 -6.81 -26.51
N PRO A 9 -8.15 -6.43 -27.67
CA PRO A 9 -8.19 -7.26 -28.87
C PRO A 9 -7.42 -8.56 -28.70
N ASP A 10 -7.85 -9.63 -29.37
CA ASP A 10 -7.32 -10.99 -29.21
C ASP A 10 -5.82 -11.14 -29.58
N TRP A 11 -5.28 -10.21 -30.36
CA TRP A 11 -3.87 -10.17 -30.74
C TRP A 11 -2.97 -9.52 -29.68
N VAL A 12 -3.55 -8.95 -28.63
CA VAL A 12 -2.82 -8.36 -27.51
C VAL A 12 -2.76 -9.37 -26.37
N GLU A 13 -1.56 -9.65 -25.89
CA GLU A 13 -1.36 -10.45 -24.68
C GLU A 13 -1.90 -9.69 -23.46
N GLU A 14 -3.04 -10.15 -22.92
CA GLU A 14 -3.75 -9.47 -21.83
C GLU A 14 -2.88 -9.32 -20.57
N GLU A 15 -2.09 -10.34 -20.22
CA GLU A 15 -1.17 -10.29 -19.08
C GLU A 15 -0.10 -9.21 -19.23
N LYS A 16 0.43 -9.05 -20.45
CA LYS A 16 1.44 -8.03 -20.76
C LYS A 16 0.84 -6.63 -20.63
N LEU A 17 -0.35 -6.42 -21.20
CA LEU A 17 -1.07 -5.14 -21.08
C LEU A 17 -1.36 -4.80 -19.61
N ARG A 18 -1.79 -5.79 -18.82
CA ARG A 18 -2.05 -5.59 -17.38
C ARG A 18 -0.80 -5.13 -16.65
N SER A 19 0.33 -5.80 -16.89
CA SER A 19 1.62 -5.42 -16.30
C SER A 19 2.08 -4.01 -16.72
N ASP A 20 1.88 -3.64 -17.99
CA ASP A 20 2.22 -2.31 -18.49
C ASP A 20 1.35 -1.22 -17.84
N VAL A 21 0.04 -1.48 -17.65
CA VAL A 21 -0.88 -0.56 -16.97
C VAL A 21 -0.52 -0.40 -15.49
N GLU A 22 -0.23 -1.49 -14.79
CA GLU A 22 0.24 -1.45 -13.39
C GLU A 22 1.50 -0.60 -13.26
N ARG A 23 2.48 -0.80 -14.15
CA ARG A 23 3.72 -0.01 -14.16
C ARG A 23 3.46 1.47 -14.43
N LEU A 24 2.59 1.79 -15.39
CA LEU A 24 2.21 3.17 -15.70
C LEU A 24 1.57 3.87 -14.47
N LEU A 25 0.69 3.15 -13.77
CA LEU A 25 0.05 3.67 -12.55
C LEU A 25 1.06 3.91 -11.44
N GLU A 26 2.03 3.00 -11.26
CA GLU A 26 3.11 3.16 -10.30
C GLU A 26 4.02 4.34 -10.63
N GLU A 27 4.54 4.41 -11.86
CA GLU A 27 5.53 5.41 -12.26
C GLU A 27 4.95 6.81 -12.39
N LYS A 28 3.78 6.94 -13.02
CA LYS A 28 3.21 8.24 -13.40
C LYS A 28 2.26 8.80 -12.35
N TYR A 29 1.56 7.94 -11.63
CA TYR A 29 0.52 8.35 -10.67
C TYR A 29 0.88 8.01 -9.22
N GLY A 30 2.01 7.35 -8.97
CA GLY A 30 2.42 6.92 -7.63
C GLY A 30 1.46 5.91 -7.00
N LEU A 31 0.61 5.28 -7.82
CA LEU A 31 -0.44 4.37 -7.37
C LEU A 31 0.16 2.97 -7.28
N VAL A 32 0.73 2.67 -6.11
CA VAL A 32 1.43 1.40 -5.87
C VAL A 32 0.51 0.46 -5.11
N SER A 33 0.34 -0.75 -5.65
CA SER A 33 -0.39 -1.81 -4.94
C SER A 33 0.40 -2.27 -3.70
N ALA A 34 -0.31 -2.78 -2.69
CA ALA A 34 0.36 -3.38 -1.53
C ALA A 34 1.29 -4.53 -1.95
N GLU A 35 0.90 -5.34 -2.94
CA GLU A 35 1.75 -6.37 -3.55
C GLU A 35 3.05 -5.83 -4.15
N ALA A 36 2.98 -4.72 -4.89
CA ALA A 36 4.16 -4.11 -5.50
C ALA A 36 5.12 -3.54 -4.45
N LEU A 37 4.58 -2.90 -3.41
CA LEU A 37 5.38 -2.47 -2.26
C LEU A 37 6.04 -3.67 -1.56
N ARG A 38 5.29 -4.73 -1.28
CA ARG A 38 5.81 -5.96 -0.66
C ARG A 38 6.97 -6.54 -1.46
N ARG A 39 6.81 -6.65 -2.77
CA ARG A 39 7.85 -7.16 -3.67
C ARG A 39 9.10 -6.28 -3.67
N LYS A 40 8.91 -4.96 -3.75
CA LYS A 40 10.00 -3.97 -3.72
C LYS A 40 10.81 -4.04 -2.43
N PHE A 41 10.17 -4.26 -1.30
CA PHE A 41 10.81 -4.34 0.02
C PHE A 41 11.18 -5.77 0.46
N GLY A 42 11.02 -6.78 -0.42
CA GLY A 42 11.34 -8.17 -0.09
C GLY A 42 10.46 -8.75 1.02
N ILE A 43 9.27 -8.20 1.23
CA ILE A 43 8.34 -8.64 2.28
C ILE A 43 7.55 -9.84 1.76
N SER A 44 8.05 -11.04 2.07
CA SER A 44 7.40 -12.31 1.74
C SER A 44 6.46 -12.81 2.85
N ALA A 45 6.74 -12.47 4.10
CA ALA A 45 5.94 -12.84 5.25
C ALA A 45 5.06 -11.68 5.70
N LEU A 46 3.75 -11.85 5.55
CA LEU A 46 2.78 -10.95 6.17
C LEU A 46 2.65 -11.34 7.64
N ARG A 47 3.00 -10.42 8.54
CA ARG A 47 2.57 -10.54 9.94
C ARG A 47 1.06 -10.30 9.96
N THR A 48 0.30 -11.39 9.95
CA THR A 48 -1.16 -11.37 10.13
C THR A 48 -1.55 -10.94 11.54
N HIS A 49 -0.61 -11.01 12.47
CA HIS A 49 -0.78 -10.60 13.86
C HIS A 49 0.43 -9.76 14.29
N ILE A 50 0.17 -8.57 14.81
CA ILE A 50 1.15 -7.70 15.46
C ILE A 50 0.63 -7.55 16.89
N GLU A 51 1.32 -8.17 17.84
CA GLU A 51 1.06 -7.90 19.26
C GLU A 51 1.50 -6.47 19.55
N VAL A 52 0.58 -5.69 20.12
CA VAL A 52 0.83 -4.32 20.53
C VAL A 52 0.58 -4.26 22.02
N ASP A 53 1.57 -3.77 22.77
CA ASP A 53 1.39 -3.49 24.19
C ASP A 53 0.53 -2.22 24.35
N GLU A 54 -0.70 -2.42 24.85
CA GLU A 54 -1.64 -1.32 25.07
C GLU A 54 -1.10 -0.29 26.06
N HIS A 55 -0.29 -0.69 27.04
CA HIS A 55 0.30 0.22 28.01
C HIS A 55 1.32 1.15 27.36
N GLU A 56 2.18 0.63 26.47
CA GLU A 56 3.13 1.45 25.71
C GLU A 56 2.42 2.44 24.79
N VAL A 57 1.35 2.01 24.11
CA VAL A 57 0.56 2.88 23.23
C VAL A 57 -0.11 4.01 24.02
N LEU A 58 -0.66 3.70 25.19
CA LEU A 58 -1.27 4.71 26.06
C LEU A 58 -0.23 5.71 26.57
N ALA A 59 0.96 5.26 26.96
CA ALA A 59 2.06 6.13 27.37
C ALA A 59 2.50 7.07 26.24
N LEU A 60 2.61 6.57 25.01
CA LEU A 60 2.93 7.39 23.82
C LEU A 60 1.84 8.45 23.56
N ARG A 61 0.56 8.10 23.71
CA ARG A 61 -0.56 9.04 23.55
C ARG A 61 -0.54 10.15 24.60
N GLU A 62 -0.21 9.83 25.85
CA GLU A 62 -0.08 10.84 26.90
C GLU A 62 1.11 11.77 26.66
N ALA A 63 2.26 11.21 26.28
CA ALA A 63 3.44 12.00 25.93
C ALA A 63 3.15 12.98 24.79
N GLU A 64 2.44 12.53 23.76
CA GLU A 64 2.06 13.37 22.62
C GLU A 64 1.06 14.46 23.01
N LYS A 65 0.08 14.15 23.88
CA LYS A 65 -0.85 15.16 24.43
C LYS A 65 -0.11 16.27 25.19
N ARG A 66 0.91 15.92 25.97
CA ARG A 66 1.73 16.91 26.71
C ARG A 66 2.50 17.80 25.74
N ARG A 67 3.17 17.20 24.73
CA ARG A 67 3.88 17.94 23.68
C ARG A 67 3.00 18.97 22.98
N LEU A 68 1.78 18.59 22.63
CA LEU A 68 0.82 19.48 21.97
C LEU A 68 0.25 20.56 22.90
N ALA A 69 0.21 20.33 24.21
CA ALA A 69 -0.26 21.32 25.19
C ALA A 69 0.83 22.34 25.57
N GLU A 70 2.10 21.99 25.36
CA GLU A 70 3.27 22.86 25.59
C GLU A 70 3.65 23.72 24.36
N THR A 71 2.96 23.53 23.22
CA THR A 71 3.11 24.32 21.98
C THR A 71 1.97 25.33 21.85
#